data_AF-A0A7D5QEQ7-F1
#
_entry.id   AF-A0A7D5QEQ7-F1
#
_cell.length_a   1.000
_cell.length_b   1.000
_cell.length_c   1.000
_cell.angle_alpha   90.00
_cell.angle_beta   90.00
_cell.angle_gamma   90.00
#
_symmetry.space_group_name_H-M   'P 1'
#
loop_
_entity.id
_entity.type
_entity.pdbx_description
1 polymer ?
#
loop_
_entity_poly.entity_id
_entity_poly.type
_entity_poly.pdbx_seq_one_letter_code
_entity_poly.pdbx_strand_id
1 'polypeptide(L)' 'MPTCTNCGSFVTPSFVRVFGGNDGQIRGCDNCKTQTELNSGIAARSSDEGVPFDPNGGGVTDPDDGPPSERGPPDL' A
#
# COMPACT_ATOMS: atom_id res chain seq x y z
N MET A 1 -15.80 -11.96 -17.19
CA MET A 1 -14.69 -11.00 -17.33
C MET A 1 -14.26 -10.55 -15.94
N PRO A 2 -12.96 -10.44 -15.65
CA PRO A 2 -12.49 -10.06 -14.32
C PRO A 2 -12.77 -8.58 -14.02
N THR A 3 -12.98 -8.28 -12.74
CA THR A 3 -13.28 -6.93 -12.25
C THR A 3 -12.39 -6.59 -11.06
N CYS A 4 -12.05 -5.32 -10.91
CA CYS A 4 -11.31 -4.84 -9.75
C CYS A 4 -12.16 -4.94 -8.49
N THR A 5 -11.65 -5.60 -7.44
CA THR A 5 -12.37 -5.77 -6.17
C THR A 5 -12.41 -4.49 -5.33
N ASN A 6 -11.57 -3.51 -5.66
CA ASN A 6 -11.49 -2.24 -4.92
C ASN A 6 -12.45 -1.17 -5.46
N CYS A 7 -12.62 -1.07 -6.78
CA CYS A 7 -13.47 -0.04 -7.39
C CYS A 7 -14.55 -0.59 -8.33
N GLY A 8 -14.58 -1.91 -8.59
CA GLY A 8 -15.56 -2.55 -9.47
C GLY A 8 -15.33 -2.34 -10.97
N SER A 9 -14.28 -1.60 -11.37
CA SER A 9 -13.99 -1.37 -12.79
C SER A 9 -13.62 -2.66 -13.53
N PHE A 10 -13.93 -2.67 -14.82
CA PHE A 10 -13.61 -3.77 -15.72
C PHE A 10 -12.09 -3.88 -15.95
N VAL A 11 -11.53 -5.07 -15.84
CA VAL A 11 -10.10 -5.33 -16.11
C VAL A 11 -9.93 -6.47 -17.11
N THR A 12 -8.81 -6.47 -17.82
CA THR A 12 -8.51 -7.54 -18.79
C THR A 12 -7.90 -8.76 -18.11
N PRO A 13 -8.08 -9.98 -18.65
CA PRO A 13 -7.42 -11.18 -18.13
C PRO A 13 -5.89 -11.06 -18.16
N SER A 14 -5.33 -10.37 -19.16
CA SER A 14 -3.90 -10.11 -19.26
C SER A 14 -3.41 -9.23 -18.11
N PHE A 15 -4.23 -8.27 -17.68
CA PHE A 15 -3.91 -7.40 -16.54
C PHE A 15 -3.88 -8.18 -15.22
N VAL A 16 -4.86 -9.07 -15.01
CA VAL A 16 -4.90 -9.96 -13.83
C VAL A 16 -3.68 -10.88 -13.76
N ARG A 17 -3.13 -11.32 -14.90
CA ARG A 17 -1.91 -12.15 -14.90
C ARG A 17 -0.66 -11.43 -14.40
N VAL A 18 -0.58 -10.12 -14.60
CA VAL A 18 0.61 -9.33 -14.26
C VAL A 18 0.48 -8.71 -12.87
N PHE A 19 -0.72 -8.23 -12.54
CA PHE A 19 -0.97 -7.43 -11.35
C PHE A 19 -1.91 -8.10 -10.34
N GLY A 20 -2.47 -9.26 -10.68
CA GLY A 20 -3.33 -10.02 -9.76
C GLY A 20 -2.54 -10.62 -8.61
N GLY A 21 -3.23 -10.78 -7.48
CA GLY A 21 -2.72 -11.52 -6.33
C GLY A 21 -2.65 -13.02 -6.62
N ASN A 22 -2.14 -13.77 -5.63
CA ASN A 22 -1.99 -15.23 -5.73
C ASN A 22 -3.35 -15.96 -5.88
N ASP A 23 -4.43 -15.30 -5.43
CA ASP A 23 -5.82 -15.70 -5.58
C ASP A 23 -6.42 -15.37 -6.97
N GLY A 24 -5.64 -14.77 -7.87
CA GLY A 24 -6.11 -14.32 -9.19
C GLY A 24 -7.11 -13.17 -9.13
N GLN A 25 -7.23 -12.49 -7.98
CA GLN A 25 -8.04 -11.30 -7.82
C GLN A 25 -7.17 -10.05 -7.91
N ILE A 26 -7.77 -8.94 -8.31
CA ILE A 26 -7.07 -7.66 -8.38
C ILE A 26 -7.73 -6.64 -7.46
N ARG A 27 -6.93 -6.12 -6.52
CA ARG A 27 -7.34 -5.13 -5.53
C ARG A 27 -6.98 -3.70 -5.94
N GLY A 28 -6.34 -3.50 -7.09
CA GLY A 28 -6.10 -2.17 -7.67
C GLY A 28 -5.99 -2.23 -9.19
N CYS A 29 -6.63 -1.30 -9.88
CA CYS A 29 -6.57 -1.17 -11.34
C CYS A 29 -6.21 0.26 -11.76
N ASP A 30 -5.91 0.47 -13.03
CA ASP A 30 -5.61 1.77 -13.65
C ASP A 30 -6.66 2.86 -13.40
N ASN A 31 -7.91 2.47 -13.16
CA ASN A 31 -9.00 3.40 -12.86
C ASN A 31 -8.98 3.95 -11.42
N CYS A 32 -8.44 3.20 -10.44
CA CYS A 32 -8.42 3.61 -9.03
C CYS A 32 -7.01 3.80 -8.47
N LYS A 33 -5.98 3.42 -9.24
CA LYS A 33 -4.57 3.45 -8.86
C LYS A 33 -3.71 3.91 -10.02
N THR A 34 -2.63 4.61 -9.70
CA THR A 34 -1.63 5.03 -10.68
C THR A 34 -0.74 3.85 -11.11
N GLN A 35 -0.14 3.94 -12.30
CA GLN A 35 0.76 2.90 -12.81
C GLN A 35 1.94 2.62 -11.86
N THR A 36 2.45 3.65 -11.18
CA THR A 36 3.49 3.54 -10.16
C THR A 36 3.05 2.69 -8.98
N GLU A 37 1.84 2.92 -8.46
CA GLU A 37 1.29 2.12 -7.36
C GLU A 37 1.10 0.65 -7.77
N LEU A 38 0.58 0.40 -8.98
CA LEU A 38 0.38 -0.94 -9.52
C LEU A 38 1.71 -1.71 -9.64
N ASN A 39 2.76 -1.05 -10.14
CA ASN A 39 4.09 -1.62 -10.29
C ASN A 39 4.79 -1.89 -8.94
N SER A 40 4.48 -1.09 -7.92
CA SER A 40 4.91 -1.30 -6.54
C SER A 40 4.15 -2.43 -5.82
N GLY A 41 3.35 -3.22 -6.54
CA GLY A 41 2.58 -4.34 -6.00
C GLY A 41 1.32 -3.93 -5.24
N ILE A 42 0.87 -2.66 -5.29
CA ILE A 42 -0.41 -2.23 -4.67
C ILE A 42 -1.60 -2.99 -5.24
N ALA A 43 -1.52 -3.38 -6.51
CA ALA A 43 -2.59 -4.09 -7.20
C ALA A 43 -3.02 -5.40 -6.53
N ALA A 44 -2.13 -6.05 -5.77
CA ALA A 44 -2.40 -7.30 -5.08
C ALA A 44 -2.73 -7.13 -3.58
N ARG A 45 -2.37 -6.00 -2.95
CA ARG A 45 -2.58 -5.75 -1.51
C ARG A 45 -3.94 -5.11 -1.23
N SER A 46 -4.60 -5.59 -0.18
CA SER A 46 -5.81 -4.97 0.36
C SER A 46 -5.43 -3.63 0.99
N SER A 47 -6.23 -2.61 0.74
CA SER A 47 -6.02 -1.22 1.15
C SER A 47 -6.10 -0.97 2.68
N ASP A 48 -6.10 -2.01 3.49
CA ASP A 48 -6.16 -1.93 4.95
C ASP A 48 -4.83 -1.53 5.60
N GLU A 49 -3.72 -1.57 4.86
CA GLU A 49 -2.48 -0.88 5.22
C GLU A 49 -2.39 0.42 4.41
N GLY A 50 -2.97 1.47 4.96
CA GLY A 50 -2.90 2.84 4.46
C GLY A 50 -1.49 3.44 4.58
N VAL A 51 -0.50 2.82 3.94
CA VAL A 51 0.83 3.40 3.79
C VAL A 51 0.89 4.17 2.46
N PRO A 52 0.90 5.52 2.47
CA PRO A 52 1.20 6.28 1.27
C PRO A 52 2.60 5.85 0.79
N PHE A 53 2.72 5.57 -0.49
CA PHE A 53 4.02 5.31 -1.10
C PHE A 53 4.83 6.60 -1.07
N ASP A 54 5.76 6.69 -0.11
CA ASP A 54 6.73 7.78 -0.03
C ASP A 54 7.89 7.44 -0.98
N PRO A 55 8.04 8.11 -2.14
CA PRO A 55 9.10 7.79 -3.12
C PRO A 55 10.51 8.02 -2.57
N ASN A 56 10.65 8.62 -1.38
CA ASN A 56 11.91 8.86 -0.69
C ASN A 56 12.08 8.05 0.61
N GLY A 57 11.28 7.00 0.85
CA GLY A 57 11.53 6.04 1.94
C GLY A 57 11.70 6.67 3.33
N GLY A 58 10.77 7.55 3.73
CA GLY A 58 10.68 8.01 5.12
C GLY A 58 10.17 6.87 6.00
N GLY A 59 11.03 6.37 6.89
CA GLY A 59 10.69 5.31 7.85
C GLY A 59 9.44 5.66 8.67
N VAL A 60 8.70 4.62 9.01
CA VAL A 60 7.58 4.69 9.96
C VAL A 60 8.02 5.49 11.19
N THR A 61 7.38 6.63 11.44
CA THR A 61 7.42 7.22 12.77
C THR A 61 6.47 6.36 13.59
N ASP A 62 7.06 5.51 14.43
CA ASP A 62 6.29 4.77 15.41
C ASP A 62 5.58 5.79 16.32
N PRO A 63 4.25 5.71 16.51
CA PRO A 63 3.54 6.64 17.38
C PRO A 63 3.98 6.57 18.85
N ASP A 64 4.78 5.57 19.25
CA ASP A 64 5.40 5.48 20.58
C ASP A 64 6.75 6.23 20.69
N ASP A 65 7.28 6.81 19.61
CA ASP A 65 8.43 7.73 19.65
C ASP A 65 7.98 9.12 20.15
N GLY A 66 7.72 9.21 21.44
CA GLY A 66 7.50 10.48 22.14
C GLY A 66 8.71 11.43 22.01
N PRO A 67 8.51 12.76 22.11
CA PRO A 67 9.61 13.72 22.01
C PRO A 67 10.66 13.44 23.10
N PRO A 68 11.97 13.66 22.82
CA PRO A 68 13.07 13.34 23.73
C PRO A 68 13.14 14.20 25.02
N SER A 69 12.06 14.88 25.40
CA SER A 69 12.03 15.87 26.48
C SER A 69 11.97 15.29 27.90
N GLU A 70 11.82 13.98 28.08
CA GLU A 70 11.72 13.34 29.42
C GLU A 70 12.97 12.59 29.87
N ARG A 71 14.14 12.85 29.27
CA ARG A 71 15.41 12.42 29.88
C ARG A 71 15.78 13.37 31.03
N GLY A 72 15.08 13.23 32.15
CA GLY A 72 15.60 13.71 33.42
C GLY A 72 16.96 13.07 33.70
N PRO A 73 17.90 13.76 34.38
CA PRO A 73 19.18 13.16 34.72
C PRO A 73 18.93 11.91 35.57
N PRO A 74 19.71 10.82 35.38
CA PRO A 74 19.65 9.70 36.32
C PRO A 74 20.06 10.22 37.70
N ASP A 75 19.15 10.13 38.68
CA ASP A 75 19.45 10.39 40.09
C ASP A 75 20.64 9.53 40.52
N LEU A 76 21.78 10.18 40.85
CA LEU A 76 22.86 9.67 41.69
C LEU A 76 23.74 10.82 42.21
#